data_AF-A0A843E8C2-F1
#
_entry.id   AF-A0A843E8C2-F1
#
_cell.length_a   1.000
_cell.length_b   1.000
_cell.length_c   1.000
_cell.angle_alpha   90.00
_cell.angle_beta   90.00
_cell.angle_gamma   90.00
#
_symmetry.space_group_name_H-M   'P 1'
#
loop_
_entity.id
_entity.type
_entity.pdbx_description
1 polymer ?
#
loop_
_entity_poly.entity_id
_entity_poly.type
_entity_poly.pdbx_seq_one_letter_code
_entity_poly.pdbx_strand_id
1 'polypeptide(L)'
;KIPKCPVYLDGMIWEATAIHTAYPEYLNSNLRTQIFQQNENPFLSPIFKRVETADMREEICHSPDPCIVLATSGMMSGGPVMEYFREWADNENNWLLFVGYQSEGSIGRTIQRGRSEITLSMKGKPIDLQIKMQRVTVDGFSGHSDRKQLMRYISSLEPKPNKIIIGHGEDKKCTDFASSIYKKFGIETKAPQNLETIRLR
;
A
#
# COMPACT_ATOMS: atom_id res chain seq x y z
N LYS A 1 -13.73 2.04 -20.43
CA LYS A 1 -13.74 0.61 -20.03
C LYS A 1 -12.30 0.13 -20.06
N ILE A 2 -11.84 -0.59 -19.03
CA ILE A 2 -10.48 -1.15 -19.01
C ILE A 2 -10.42 -2.33 -20.00
N PRO A 3 -9.42 -2.42 -20.89
CA PRO A 3 -9.23 -3.57 -21.77
C PRO A 3 -9.11 -4.87 -20.96
N LYS A 4 -9.53 -5.99 -21.54
CA LYS A 4 -9.33 -7.29 -20.89
C LYS A 4 -7.85 -7.68 -21.02
N CYS A 5 -7.17 -7.80 -19.89
CA CYS A 5 -5.80 -8.31 -19.79
C CYS A 5 -5.66 -9.18 -18.53
N PRO A 6 -4.67 -10.09 -18.45
CA PRO A 6 -4.41 -10.84 -17.24
C PRO A 6 -3.95 -9.93 -16.09
N VAL A 7 -4.37 -10.27 -14.87
CA VAL A 7 -3.91 -9.64 -13.63
C VAL A 7 -3.12 -10.67 -12.83
N TYR A 8 -1.81 -10.56 -12.83
CA TYR A 8 -0.92 -11.46 -12.12
C TYR A 8 -0.79 -11.05 -10.65
N LEU A 9 -0.86 -12.03 -9.74
CA LEU A 9 -0.66 -11.85 -8.30
C LEU A 9 0.61 -12.58 -7.89
N ASP A 10 1.60 -11.85 -7.37
CA ASP A 10 2.90 -12.38 -6.98
C ASP A 10 3.27 -11.99 -5.54
N GLY A 11 3.97 -12.90 -4.86
CA GLY A 11 4.50 -12.68 -3.52
C GLY A 11 3.43 -12.71 -2.41
N MET A 12 2.81 -13.88 -2.22
CA MET A 12 1.88 -14.20 -1.13
C MET A 12 0.50 -13.54 -1.17
N ILE A 13 0.20 -12.73 -2.21
CA ILE A 13 -1.08 -12.03 -2.33
C ILE A 13 -2.24 -13.03 -2.43
N TRP A 14 -2.08 -14.09 -3.23
CA TRP A 14 -3.12 -15.12 -3.41
C TRP A 14 -3.43 -15.85 -2.10
N GLU A 15 -2.41 -16.20 -1.34
CA GLU A 15 -2.52 -16.86 -0.03
C GLU A 15 -3.17 -15.95 1.01
N ALA A 16 -2.78 -14.66 1.03
CA ALA A 16 -3.44 -13.68 1.87
C ALA A 16 -4.92 -13.54 1.51
N THR A 17 -5.26 -13.51 0.22
CA THR A 17 -6.65 -13.48 -0.25
C THR A 17 -7.42 -14.74 0.17
N ALA A 18 -6.80 -15.92 0.14
CA ALA A 18 -7.43 -17.16 0.61
C ALA A 18 -7.83 -17.08 2.09
N ILE A 19 -6.98 -16.47 2.94
CA ILE A 19 -7.31 -16.22 4.36
C ILE A 19 -8.57 -15.34 4.48
N HIS A 20 -8.72 -14.29 3.66
CA HIS A 20 -9.92 -13.44 3.70
C HIS A 20 -11.20 -14.22 3.39
N THR A 21 -11.15 -15.20 2.48
CA THR A 21 -12.30 -16.04 2.17
C THR A 21 -12.63 -17.05 3.28
N ALA A 22 -11.65 -17.40 4.11
CA ALA A 22 -11.85 -18.28 5.26
C ALA A 22 -12.45 -17.58 6.49
N TYR A 23 -12.34 -16.24 6.58
CA TYR A 23 -12.79 -15.44 7.73
C TYR A 23 -13.81 -14.35 7.34
N PRO A 24 -14.98 -14.73 6.82
CA PRO A 24 -15.95 -13.78 6.27
C PRO A 24 -16.64 -12.89 7.29
N GLU A 25 -16.64 -13.28 8.57
CA GLU A 25 -17.18 -12.49 9.68
C GLU A 25 -16.45 -11.16 9.87
N TYR A 26 -15.19 -11.06 9.41
CA TYR A 26 -14.40 -9.82 9.43
C TYR A 26 -14.59 -8.96 8.18
N LEU A 27 -15.30 -9.45 7.17
CA LEU A 27 -15.63 -8.69 5.96
C LEU A 27 -16.87 -7.81 6.19
N ASN A 28 -16.95 -6.72 5.44
CA ASN A 28 -18.17 -5.90 5.44
C ASN A 28 -19.39 -6.72 4.94
N SER A 29 -20.59 -6.28 5.34
CA SER A 29 -21.83 -7.00 5.04
C SER A 29 -22.04 -7.24 3.55
N ASN A 30 -21.68 -6.29 2.69
CA ASN A 30 -21.91 -6.37 1.26
C ASN A 30 -21.06 -7.47 0.64
N LEU A 31 -19.75 -7.47 0.89
CA LEU A 31 -18.83 -8.46 0.36
C LEU A 31 -19.13 -9.86 0.93
N ARG A 32 -19.49 -9.93 2.22
CA ARG A 32 -19.91 -11.18 2.85
C ARG A 32 -21.18 -11.75 2.18
N THR A 33 -22.20 -10.93 1.95
CA THR A 33 -23.41 -11.35 1.23
C THR A 33 -23.07 -11.80 -0.19
N GLN A 34 -22.24 -11.04 -0.90
CA GLN A 34 -21.84 -11.35 -2.26
C GLN A 34 -21.15 -12.73 -2.37
N ILE A 35 -20.19 -13.01 -1.47
CA ILE A 35 -19.45 -14.27 -1.49
C ILE A 35 -20.33 -15.45 -1.07
N PHE A 36 -21.10 -15.34 0.03
CA PHE A 36 -21.73 -16.51 0.65
C PHE A 36 -23.20 -16.74 0.28
N GLN A 37 -23.94 -15.67 -0.05
CA GLN A 37 -25.36 -15.77 -0.37
C GLN A 37 -25.60 -15.75 -1.89
N GLN A 38 -24.79 -14.99 -2.63
CA GLN A 38 -24.92 -14.85 -4.08
C GLN A 38 -23.96 -15.76 -4.85
N ASN A 39 -23.01 -16.40 -4.15
CA ASN A 39 -21.95 -17.22 -4.75
C ASN A 39 -21.13 -16.45 -5.82
N GLU A 40 -21.03 -15.13 -5.66
CA GLU A 40 -20.32 -14.22 -6.55
C GLU A 40 -19.02 -13.77 -5.88
N ASN A 41 -18.06 -14.69 -5.72
CA ASN A 41 -16.80 -14.34 -5.07
C ASN A 41 -15.89 -13.55 -6.04
N PRO A 42 -15.63 -12.25 -5.80
CA PRO A 42 -14.80 -11.45 -6.72
C PRO A 42 -13.36 -11.93 -6.80
N PHE A 43 -12.85 -12.59 -5.75
CA PHE A 43 -11.49 -13.11 -5.69
C PHE A 43 -11.27 -14.34 -6.57
N LEU A 44 -12.33 -15.05 -6.96
CA LEU A 44 -12.27 -16.22 -7.85
C LEU A 44 -12.42 -15.85 -9.33
N SER A 45 -12.41 -14.55 -9.65
CA SER A 45 -12.51 -14.09 -11.03
C SER A 45 -11.36 -14.67 -11.88
N PRO A 46 -11.63 -15.22 -13.07
CA PRO A 46 -10.62 -15.85 -13.92
C PRO A 46 -9.58 -14.88 -14.48
N ILE A 47 -9.78 -13.57 -14.28
CA ILE A 47 -8.81 -12.52 -14.64
C ILE A 47 -7.55 -12.59 -13.79
N PHE A 48 -7.66 -13.06 -12.55
CA PHE A 48 -6.53 -13.18 -11.62
C PHE A 48 -5.74 -14.44 -11.92
N LYS A 49 -4.42 -14.30 -12.02
CA LYS A 49 -3.47 -15.37 -12.29
C LYS A 49 -2.43 -15.39 -11.18
N ARG A 50 -2.35 -16.49 -10.44
CA ARG A 50 -1.31 -16.67 -9.41
C ARG A 50 0.03 -16.91 -10.08
N VAL A 51 1.08 -16.23 -9.63
CA VAL A 51 2.47 -16.49 -10.02
C VAL A 51 3.09 -17.45 -9.01
N GLU A 52 3.46 -18.65 -9.45
CA GLU A 52 3.91 -19.72 -8.55
C GLU A 52 5.42 -19.95 -8.55
N THR A 53 6.11 -19.59 -9.65
CA THR A 53 7.54 -19.88 -9.83
C THR A 53 8.30 -18.66 -10.35
N ALA A 54 9.63 -18.69 -10.15
CA ALA A 54 10.52 -17.68 -10.71
C ALA A 54 10.52 -17.71 -12.26
N ASP A 55 10.47 -18.91 -12.85
CA ASP A 55 10.42 -19.06 -14.32
C ASP A 55 9.15 -18.41 -14.89
N MET A 56 7.99 -18.61 -14.25
CA MET A 56 6.75 -17.96 -14.66
C MET A 56 6.84 -16.44 -14.57
N ARG A 57 7.51 -15.92 -13.52
CA ARG A 57 7.77 -14.48 -13.40
C ARG A 57 8.67 -13.97 -14.54
N GLU A 58 9.72 -14.71 -14.86
CA GLU A 58 10.62 -14.37 -15.96
C GLU A 58 9.88 -14.34 -17.30
N GLU A 59 9.01 -15.32 -17.55
CA GLU A 59 8.12 -15.33 -18.73
C GLU A 59 7.20 -14.10 -18.77
N ILE A 60 6.59 -13.73 -17.63
CA ILE A 60 5.74 -12.53 -17.54
C ILE A 60 6.54 -11.26 -17.85
N CYS A 61 7.75 -11.14 -17.32
CA CYS A 61 8.60 -9.96 -17.53
C CYS A 61 8.98 -9.74 -19.00
N HIS A 62 9.17 -10.83 -19.75
CA HIS A 62 9.63 -10.81 -21.15
C HIS A 62 8.50 -10.99 -22.17
N SER A 63 7.27 -11.22 -21.71
CA SER A 63 6.11 -11.32 -22.59
C SER A 63 5.84 -9.97 -23.27
N PRO A 64 5.55 -9.96 -24.59
CA PRO A 64 5.16 -8.75 -25.30
C PRO A 64 3.70 -8.33 -25.00
N ASP A 65 2.91 -9.21 -24.38
CA ASP A 65 1.49 -8.96 -24.14
C ASP A 65 1.26 -8.01 -22.95
N PRO A 66 0.34 -7.03 -23.07
CA PRO A 66 0.04 -6.12 -21.98
C PRO A 66 -0.63 -6.86 -20.81
N CYS A 67 -0.15 -6.60 -19.60
CA CYS A 67 -0.69 -7.20 -18.38
C CYS A 67 -0.70 -6.22 -17.20
N ILE A 68 -1.33 -6.63 -16.10
CA ILE A 68 -1.25 -5.96 -14.80
C ILE A 68 -0.57 -6.91 -13.83
N VAL A 69 0.38 -6.40 -13.04
CA VAL A 69 1.02 -7.17 -11.96
C VAL A 69 0.76 -6.48 -10.63
N LEU A 70 0.23 -7.24 -9.67
CA LEU A 70 0.23 -6.91 -8.26
C LEU A 70 1.31 -7.77 -7.60
N ALA A 71 2.37 -7.12 -7.10
CA ALA A 71 3.51 -7.80 -6.49
C ALA A 71 3.90 -7.16 -5.17
N THR A 72 4.38 -7.98 -4.23
CA THR A 72 4.95 -7.50 -2.97
C THR A 72 6.43 -7.14 -3.10
N SER A 73 6.99 -6.26 -2.27
CA SER A 73 6.33 -5.51 -1.18
C SER A 73 5.85 -4.12 -1.61
N GLY A 74 4.78 -3.61 -0.99
CA GLY A 74 4.10 -2.37 -1.39
C GLY A 74 4.91 -1.07 -1.24
N MET A 75 6.09 -1.10 -0.62
CA MET A 75 7.03 0.03 -0.55
C MET A 75 8.34 -0.21 -1.29
N MET A 76 8.39 -1.28 -2.10
CA MET A 76 9.57 -1.69 -2.88
C MET A 76 10.80 -1.91 -1.99
N SER A 77 10.61 -2.46 -0.79
CA SER A 77 11.73 -2.80 0.12
C SER A 77 12.43 -4.10 -0.24
N GLY A 78 11.84 -4.89 -1.15
CA GLY A 78 12.29 -6.22 -1.55
C GLY A 78 11.13 -7.01 -2.16
N GLY A 79 11.37 -8.30 -2.38
CA GLY A 79 10.38 -9.22 -2.95
C GLY A 79 10.24 -9.10 -4.48
N PRO A 80 9.26 -9.79 -5.07
CA PRO A 80 9.12 -9.92 -6.52
C PRO A 80 8.93 -8.59 -7.25
N VAL A 81 8.36 -7.56 -6.61
CA VAL A 81 8.21 -6.22 -7.22
C VAL A 81 9.54 -5.64 -7.70
N MET A 82 10.66 -5.98 -7.04
CA MET A 82 11.98 -5.50 -7.43
C MET A 82 12.47 -6.16 -8.72
N GLU A 83 12.06 -7.40 -9.00
CA GLU A 83 12.38 -8.10 -10.23
C GLU A 83 11.60 -7.50 -11.41
N TYR A 84 10.28 -7.31 -11.27
CA TYR A 84 9.47 -6.61 -12.27
C TYR A 84 9.99 -5.19 -12.53
N PHE A 85 10.27 -4.43 -11.47
CA PHE A 85 10.77 -3.06 -11.61
C PHE A 85 12.09 -3.02 -12.38
N ARG A 86 13.02 -3.95 -12.10
CA ARG A 86 14.29 -4.01 -12.83
C ARG A 86 14.09 -4.23 -14.33
N GLU A 87 13.21 -5.15 -14.72
CA GLU A 87 12.98 -5.47 -16.13
C GLU A 87 12.17 -4.38 -16.84
N TRP A 88 11.31 -3.65 -16.12
CA TRP A 88 10.32 -2.76 -16.72
C TRP A 88 10.62 -1.27 -16.60
N ALA A 89 11.55 -0.87 -15.71
CA ALA A 89 11.81 0.54 -15.42
C ALA A 89 12.30 1.34 -16.64
N ASP A 90 13.07 0.72 -17.55
CA ASP A 90 13.65 1.41 -18.71
C ASP A 90 12.71 1.47 -19.93
N ASN A 91 11.45 1.05 -19.79
CA ASN A 91 10.46 1.11 -20.85
C ASN A 91 9.39 2.16 -20.56
N GLU A 92 9.31 3.18 -21.42
CA GLU A 92 8.39 4.32 -21.28
C GLU A 92 6.90 3.95 -21.45
N ASN A 93 6.61 2.79 -22.05
CA ASN A 93 5.24 2.29 -22.20
C ASN A 93 4.69 1.68 -20.92
N ASN A 94 5.55 1.39 -19.94
CA ASN A 94 5.16 0.78 -18.68
C ASN A 94 4.74 1.83 -17.64
N TRP A 95 3.92 1.41 -16.69
CA TRP A 95 3.39 2.28 -15.63
C TRP A 95 3.61 1.66 -14.26
N LEU A 96 4.17 2.43 -13.33
CA LEU A 96 4.29 2.10 -11.92
C LEU A 96 3.28 2.90 -11.12
N LEU A 97 2.36 2.19 -10.46
CA LEU A 97 1.28 2.80 -9.68
C LEU A 97 1.56 2.65 -8.18
N PHE A 98 1.62 3.77 -7.48
CA PHE A 98 1.65 3.81 -6.01
C PHE A 98 0.23 3.98 -5.48
N VAL A 99 -0.31 2.95 -4.83
CA VAL A 99 -1.69 2.93 -4.31
C VAL A 99 -1.78 3.12 -2.79
N GLY A 100 -0.63 3.17 -2.12
CA GLY A 100 -0.51 3.33 -0.67
C GLY A 100 0.65 4.25 -0.29
N TYR A 101 0.69 4.62 0.99
CA TYR A 101 1.74 5.48 1.53
C TYR A 101 3.13 4.85 1.37
N GLN A 102 4.10 5.66 0.97
CA GLN A 102 5.50 5.28 0.82
C GLN A 102 6.31 5.91 1.96
N SER A 103 6.91 5.07 2.82
CA SER A 103 7.65 5.56 3.98
C SER A 103 8.93 6.30 3.57
N GLU A 104 9.33 7.29 4.39
CA GLU A 104 10.58 7.99 4.17
C GLU A 104 11.77 7.02 4.22
N GLY A 105 12.72 7.19 3.30
CA GLY A 105 13.86 6.29 3.14
C GLY A 105 13.59 5.02 2.32
N SER A 106 12.32 4.71 1.99
CA SER A 106 12.01 3.61 1.08
C SER A 106 12.43 3.91 -0.36
N ILE A 107 12.70 2.83 -1.12
CA ILE A 107 12.94 2.90 -2.56
C ILE A 107 11.69 3.45 -3.26
N GLY A 108 10.51 2.95 -2.90
CA GLY A 108 9.24 3.42 -3.46
C GLY A 108 9.04 4.93 -3.26
N ARG A 109 9.38 5.48 -2.09
CA ARG A 109 9.32 6.94 -1.84
C ARG A 109 10.29 7.72 -2.70
N THR A 110 11.49 7.21 -2.90
CA THR A 110 12.52 7.83 -3.74
C THR A 110 12.05 7.91 -5.19
N ILE A 111 11.50 6.82 -5.72
CA ILE A 111 10.97 6.73 -7.08
C ILE A 111 9.73 7.63 -7.23
N GLN A 112 8.82 7.59 -6.25
CA GLN A 112 7.60 8.42 -6.23
C GLN A 112 7.92 9.93 -6.29
N ARG A 113 9.04 10.38 -5.71
CA ARG A 113 9.51 11.78 -5.78
C ARG A 113 10.08 12.19 -7.15
N GLY A 114 10.09 11.29 -8.12
CA GLY A 114 10.43 11.60 -9.51
C GLY A 114 11.91 11.38 -9.85
N ARG A 115 12.65 10.62 -9.04
CA ARG A 115 14.02 10.24 -9.39
C ARG A 115 14.03 9.46 -10.71
N SER A 116 14.89 9.85 -11.64
CA SER A 116 14.99 9.25 -12.98
C SER A 116 15.95 8.07 -13.06
N GLU A 117 16.79 7.88 -12.05
CA GLU A 117 17.75 6.79 -11.98
C GLU A 117 17.94 6.30 -10.54
N ILE A 118 18.24 5.02 -10.37
CA ILE A 118 18.48 4.43 -9.04
C ILE A 118 19.51 3.31 -9.11
N THR A 119 20.36 3.22 -8.10
CA THR A 119 21.23 2.08 -7.88
C THR A 119 20.56 1.10 -6.92
N LEU A 120 20.32 -0.13 -7.39
CA LEU A 120 19.81 -1.22 -6.56
C LEU A 120 20.95 -2.16 -6.16
N SER A 121 20.86 -2.77 -4.97
CA SER A 121 21.78 -3.84 -4.56
C SER A 121 21.11 -5.19 -4.79
N MET A 122 21.70 -6.02 -5.65
CA MET A 122 21.21 -7.36 -5.96
C MET A 122 22.33 -8.38 -5.82
N LYS A 123 22.11 -9.40 -4.99
CA LYS A 123 23.13 -10.42 -4.67
C LYS A 123 24.49 -9.79 -4.27
N GLY A 124 24.43 -8.66 -3.58
CA GLY A 124 25.60 -7.89 -3.13
C GLY A 124 26.29 -7.05 -4.21
N LYS A 125 25.74 -6.96 -5.44
CA LYS A 125 26.27 -6.15 -6.53
C LYS A 125 25.38 -4.94 -6.81
N PRO A 126 25.96 -3.74 -7.01
CA PRO A 126 25.20 -2.57 -7.44
C PRO A 126 24.77 -2.73 -8.90
N ILE A 127 23.54 -2.33 -9.20
CA ILE A 127 22.98 -2.26 -10.55
C ILE A 127 22.33 -0.89 -10.71
N ASP A 128 22.80 -0.12 -11.68
CA ASP A 128 22.23 1.18 -12.02
C ASP A 128 21.10 1.00 -13.03
N LEU A 129 19.95 1.62 -12.74
CA LEU A 129 18.75 1.54 -13.57
C LEU A 129 18.25 2.93 -13.92
N GLN A 130 17.88 3.11 -15.19
CA GLN A 130 17.13 4.25 -15.67
C GLN A 130 15.62 3.98 -15.49
N ILE A 131 14.87 5.01 -15.10
CA ILE A 131 13.45 4.95 -14.80
C ILE A 131 12.69 5.81 -15.80
N LYS A 132 12.49 5.23 -17.00
CA LYS A 132 11.73 5.83 -18.10
C LYS A 132 10.22 5.57 -18.01
N MET A 133 9.82 4.52 -17.30
CA MET A 133 8.41 4.17 -17.10
C MET A 133 7.62 5.31 -16.42
N GLN A 134 6.33 5.41 -16.76
CA GLN A 134 5.42 6.37 -16.13
C GLN A 134 5.22 6.03 -14.66
N ARG A 135 5.10 7.06 -13.81
CA ARG A 135 4.93 6.90 -12.36
C ARG A 135 3.72 7.70 -11.92
N VAL A 136 2.74 7.04 -11.32
CA VAL A 136 1.49 7.66 -10.88
C VAL A 136 1.19 7.26 -9.46
N THR A 137 0.78 8.24 -8.64
CA THR A 137 0.21 7.96 -7.33
C THR A 137 -1.30 8.02 -7.45
N VAL A 138 -1.97 6.94 -7.04
CA VAL A 138 -3.42 6.83 -7.01
C VAL A 138 -3.86 6.82 -5.54
N ASP A 139 -4.30 7.97 -5.06
CA ASP A 139 -4.80 8.11 -3.70
C ASP A 139 -6.19 7.43 -3.58
N GLY A 140 -6.41 6.72 -2.47
CA GLY A 140 -7.70 6.11 -2.15
C GLY A 140 -7.67 4.65 -1.70
N PHE A 141 -6.54 3.97 -1.81
CA PHE A 141 -6.40 2.54 -1.49
C PHE A 141 -5.46 2.24 -0.31
N SER A 142 -5.00 3.26 0.44
CA SER A 142 -3.98 3.11 1.48
C SER A 142 -4.45 2.35 2.74
N GLY A 143 -5.75 2.18 2.93
CA GLY A 143 -6.34 1.65 4.17
C GLY A 143 -6.29 2.61 5.36
N HIS A 144 -5.60 3.74 5.25
CA HIS A 144 -5.53 4.75 6.31
C HIS A 144 -6.64 5.80 6.15
N SER A 145 -7.22 6.20 7.28
CA SER A 145 -8.13 7.34 7.32
C SER A 145 -7.41 8.63 6.92
N ASP A 146 -8.03 9.41 6.05
CA ASP A 146 -7.55 10.76 5.72
C ASP A 146 -7.72 11.72 6.92
N ARG A 147 -7.19 12.94 6.77
CA ARG A 147 -7.28 13.95 7.84
C ARG A 147 -8.72 14.26 8.25
N LYS A 148 -9.66 14.31 7.31
CA LYS A 148 -11.07 14.63 7.59
C LYS A 148 -11.73 13.47 8.35
N GLN A 149 -11.46 12.24 7.93
CA GLN A 149 -11.94 11.02 8.59
C GLN A 149 -11.39 10.89 10.02
N LEU A 150 -10.09 11.17 10.24
CA LEU A 150 -9.49 11.18 11.58
C LEU A 150 -10.13 12.24 12.50
N MET A 151 -10.34 13.46 12.00
CA MET A 151 -11.04 14.51 12.77
C MET A 151 -12.49 14.13 13.06
N ARG A 152 -13.17 13.47 12.10
CA ARG A 152 -14.54 12.97 12.28
C ARG A 152 -14.59 11.87 13.33
N TYR A 153 -13.65 10.92 13.31
CA TYR A 153 -13.55 9.85 14.29
C TYR A 153 -13.46 10.41 15.72
N ILE A 154 -12.59 11.38 15.96
CA ILE A 154 -12.47 12.05 17.28
C ILE A 154 -13.77 12.78 17.65
N SER A 155 -14.42 13.43 16.67
CA SER A 155 -15.70 14.11 16.90
C SER A 155 -16.84 13.15 17.26
N SER A 156 -16.78 11.87 16.85
CA SER A 156 -17.80 10.87 17.15
C SER A 156 -17.52 10.01 18.39
N LEU A 157 -16.35 10.16 19.03
CA LEU A 157 -16.03 9.38 20.24
C LEU A 157 -16.97 9.75 21.40
N GLU A 158 -17.56 8.73 22.02
CA GLU A 158 -18.36 8.81 23.23
C GLU A 158 -17.97 7.66 24.18
N PRO A 159 -17.61 7.94 25.45
CA PRO A 159 -17.41 9.27 26.02
C PRO A 159 -16.24 10.02 25.38
N LYS A 160 -16.22 11.35 25.52
CA LYS A 160 -15.09 12.16 25.05
C LYS A 160 -13.83 11.82 25.84
N PRO A 161 -12.69 11.56 25.19
CA PRO A 161 -11.45 11.30 25.89
C PRO A 161 -10.93 12.58 26.54
N ASN A 162 -10.39 12.48 27.76
CA ASN A 162 -9.72 13.60 28.44
C ASN A 162 -8.33 13.88 27.86
N LYS A 163 -7.71 12.89 27.20
CA LYS A 163 -6.37 12.94 26.63
C LYS A 163 -6.28 12.09 25.37
N ILE A 164 -5.63 12.61 24.32
CA ILE A 164 -5.34 11.90 23.07
C ILE A 164 -3.83 11.86 22.84
N ILE A 165 -3.29 10.67 22.62
CA ILE A 165 -1.88 10.45 22.30
C ILE A 165 -1.79 10.06 20.82
N ILE A 166 -0.92 10.72 20.07
CA ILE A 166 -0.78 10.60 18.62
C ILE A 166 0.59 10.02 18.31
N GLY A 167 0.61 8.99 17.48
CA GLY A 167 1.83 8.39 16.94
C GLY A 167 1.59 7.84 15.55
N HIS A 168 2.51 7.01 15.05
CA HIS A 168 2.41 6.34 13.75
C HIS A 168 2.16 7.32 12.58
N GLY A 169 2.98 8.38 12.52
CA GLY A 169 3.00 9.36 11.44
C GLY A 169 4.33 10.11 11.43
N GLU A 170 4.60 10.87 10.37
CA GLU A 170 5.75 11.76 10.32
C GLU A 170 5.68 12.79 11.47
N ASP A 171 6.82 13.10 12.09
CA ASP A 171 6.92 13.96 13.28
C ASP A 171 6.12 15.27 13.16
N LYS A 172 6.32 16.00 12.06
CA LYS A 172 5.58 17.24 11.76
C LYS A 172 4.08 17.01 11.62
N LYS A 173 3.64 15.90 11.03
CA LYS A 173 2.22 15.56 10.85
C LYS A 173 1.56 15.20 12.19
N CYS A 174 2.25 14.45 13.04
CA CYS A 174 1.77 14.12 14.38
C CYS A 174 1.60 15.39 15.23
N THR A 175 2.60 16.27 15.23
CA THR A 175 2.57 17.53 15.99
C THR A 175 1.48 18.49 15.48
N ASP A 176 1.35 18.62 14.16
CA ASP A 176 0.29 19.43 13.54
C ASP A 176 -1.12 18.88 13.83
N PHE A 177 -1.28 17.55 13.78
CA PHE A 177 -2.56 16.91 14.06
C PHE A 177 -2.95 17.05 15.54
N ALA A 178 -2.00 16.90 16.47
CA ALA A 178 -2.19 17.18 17.90
C ALA A 178 -2.70 18.61 18.12
N SER A 179 -1.99 19.59 17.55
CA SER A 179 -2.39 21.00 17.63
C SER A 179 -3.79 21.25 17.08
N SER A 180 -4.16 20.57 15.99
CA SER A 180 -5.49 20.72 15.37
C SER A 180 -6.61 20.14 16.22
N ILE A 181 -6.38 19.01 16.89
CA ILE A 181 -7.35 18.41 17.82
C ILE A 181 -7.54 19.31 19.04
N TYR A 182 -6.44 19.78 19.64
CA TYR A 182 -6.50 20.69 20.79
C TYR A 182 -7.28 21.97 20.45
N LYS A 183 -6.95 22.62 19.34
CA LYS A 183 -7.65 23.85 18.89
C LYS A 183 -9.13 23.64 18.62
N LYS A 184 -9.53 22.48 18.08
CA LYS A 184 -10.93 22.23 17.68
C LYS A 184 -11.80 21.72 18.81
N PHE A 185 -11.25 20.85 19.67
CA PHE A 185 -12.04 20.11 20.66
C PHE A 185 -11.67 20.45 22.11
N GLY A 186 -10.59 21.19 22.36
CA GLY A 186 -10.12 21.51 23.71
C GLY A 186 -9.58 20.30 24.50
N ILE A 187 -9.34 19.17 23.82
CA ILE A 187 -8.86 17.92 24.45
C ILE A 187 -7.32 17.98 24.55
N GLU A 188 -6.77 17.59 25.70
CA GLU A 188 -5.31 17.49 25.87
C GLU A 188 -4.73 16.52 24.84
N THR A 189 -3.75 16.97 24.05
CA THR A 189 -3.10 16.12 23.05
C THR A 189 -1.60 16.04 23.27
N LYS A 190 -1.01 14.86 23.01
CA LYS A 190 0.43 14.64 23.02
C LYS A 190 0.87 13.88 21.77
N ALA A 191 1.97 14.30 21.15
CA ALA A 191 2.66 13.56 20.11
C ALA A 191 4.07 13.23 20.65
N PRO A 192 4.21 12.16 21.46
CA PRO A 192 5.48 11.88 22.13
C PRO A 192 6.55 11.42 21.15
N GLN A 193 7.80 11.69 21.52
CA GLN A 193 8.97 11.11 20.85
C GLN A 193 9.22 9.68 21.35
N ASN A 194 9.95 8.89 20.55
CA ASN A 194 10.41 7.58 21.00
C ASN A 194 11.18 7.71 22.33
N LEU A 195 10.92 6.79 23.25
CA LEU A 195 11.47 6.75 24.63
C LEU A 195 10.88 7.77 25.61
N GLU A 196 9.94 8.62 25.21
CA GLU A 196 9.20 9.43 26.17
C GLU A 196 8.19 8.59 26.97
N THR A 197 8.05 8.91 28.25
CA THR A 197 7.06 8.28 29.13
C THR A 197 5.93 9.25 29.44
N ILE A 198 4.70 8.87 29.11
CA ILE A 198 3.49 9.62 29.50
C ILE A 198 2.83 8.91 30.67
N ARG A 199 2.68 9.61 31.80
CA ARG A 199 1.87 9.14 32.91
C ARG A 199 0.38 9.38 32.64
N LEU A 200 -0.40 8.32 32.59
CA LEU A 200 -1.85 8.37 32.62
C LEU A 200 -2.28 8.41 34.09
N ARG A 201 -3.04 9.44 34.48
CA ARG A 201 -3.65 9.57 35.81
C ARG A 201 -5.15 9.64 35.62
#